data_AF-A0A1G7LSE9-F1
#
_entry.id   AF-A0A1G7LSE9-F1
#
_cell.length_a   1.000
_cell.length_b   1.000
_cell.length_c   1.000
_cell.angle_alpha   90.00
_cell.angle_beta   90.00
_cell.angle_gamma   90.00
#
_symmetry.space_group_name_H-M   'P 1'
#
loop_
_entity.id
_entity.type
_entity.pdbx_description
1 polymer ?
#
loop_
_entity_poly.entity_id
_entity_poly.type
_entity_poly.pdbx_seq_one_letter_code
_entity_poly.pdbx_strand_id
1 'polypeptide(L)'
;MHATLDHTMMRVEDLEESLDWYQSHFDYEEYGRWEADTFTNVFLGPADKHEDGALLELTYNHDDRTYDFGDAWGHVAVRCDDVYEAYDELMDSGVEDYRDPDSCGGQYAFVTDPDGHEIEIVERDHGAKWSLDHTMLRVADADEAIGWFTRKLEYQLFRREEFDDFALYFLKPEDAAPEEMSVELTYNYDGRTYDIGDAWGHVAVQADDLHEFWGTLLTRHAEDYRDPESCGNRYAFTKTMDGHEVEVVTN
;
A
#
# COMPACT_ATOMS: atom_id res chain seq x y z
N MET A 1 -2.01 7.16 -19.93
CA MET A 1 -2.84 6.75 -18.79
C MET A 1 -2.11 7.26 -17.57
N HIS A 2 -2.72 8.10 -16.73
CA HIS A 2 -2.13 8.43 -15.43
C HIS A 2 -2.79 7.51 -14.41
N ALA A 3 -1.99 6.74 -13.68
CA ALA A 3 -2.46 5.72 -12.76
C ALA A 3 -1.83 5.96 -11.38
N THR A 4 -2.11 7.12 -10.79
CA THR A 4 -1.66 7.46 -9.43
C THR A 4 -2.18 6.42 -8.45
N LEU A 5 -1.35 6.03 -7.48
CA LEU A 5 -1.81 5.14 -6.41
C LEU A 5 -2.76 5.89 -5.50
N ASP A 6 -4.00 5.41 -5.41
CA ASP A 6 -5.08 6.06 -4.65
C ASP A 6 -5.05 5.63 -3.17
N HIS A 7 -4.99 4.32 -2.94
CA HIS A 7 -4.90 3.75 -1.60
C HIS A 7 -4.26 2.36 -1.60
N THR A 8 -3.83 1.92 -0.41
CA THR A 8 -3.58 0.49 -0.11
C THR A 8 -4.59 0.04 0.94
N MET A 9 -5.18 -1.13 0.74
CA MET A 9 -6.23 -1.65 1.62
C MET A 9 -5.72 -2.79 2.48
N MET A 10 -6.05 -2.70 3.77
CA MET A 10 -5.81 -3.77 4.74
C MET A 10 -7.06 -3.98 5.60
N ARG A 11 -7.23 -5.22 6.05
CA ARG A 11 -8.35 -5.61 6.91
C ARG A 11 -7.95 -5.56 8.36
N VAL A 12 -8.86 -5.10 9.20
CA VAL A 12 -8.67 -4.98 10.65
C VAL A 12 -9.73 -5.78 11.40
N GLU A 13 -9.39 -6.30 12.57
CA GLU A 13 -10.28 -7.11 13.41
C GLU A 13 -11.12 -6.27 14.38
N ASP A 14 -10.61 -5.09 14.78
CA ASP A 14 -11.35 -4.10 15.57
C ASP A 14 -11.15 -2.69 14.97
N LEU A 15 -12.24 -2.15 14.43
CA LEU A 15 -12.20 -0.84 13.76
C LEU A 15 -11.99 0.31 14.74
N GLU A 16 -12.56 0.26 15.94
CA GLU A 16 -12.38 1.34 16.93
C GLU A 16 -10.93 1.36 17.42
N GLU A 17 -10.36 0.20 17.73
CA GLU A 17 -8.97 0.08 18.16
C GLU A 17 -8.00 0.57 17.08
N SER A 18 -8.23 0.17 15.83
CA SER A 18 -7.42 0.62 14.69
C SER A 18 -7.51 2.14 14.49
N LEU A 19 -8.72 2.70 14.50
CA LEU A 19 -8.92 4.13 14.32
C LEU A 19 -8.25 4.95 15.43
N ASP A 20 -8.41 4.52 16.69
CA ASP A 20 -7.76 5.17 17.82
C ASP A 20 -6.22 5.11 17.71
N TRP A 21 -5.66 3.98 17.25
CA TRP A 21 -4.22 3.83 17.04
C TRP A 21 -3.69 4.78 15.97
N TYR A 22 -4.27 4.76 14.76
CA TYR A 22 -3.80 5.62 13.65
C TYR A 22 -3.99 7.11 13.94
N GLN A 23 -5.09 7.48 14.61
CA GLN A 23 -5.34 8.88 14.98
C GLN A 23 -4.41 9.35 16.10
N SER A 24 -4.09 8.50 17.07
CA SER A 24 -3.28 8.90 18.24
C SER A 24 -1.78 8.90 17.97
N HIS A 25 -1.30 8.01 17.09
CA HIS A 25 0.13 7.82 16.85
C HIS A 25 0.61 8.50 15.56
N PHE A 26 -0.25 8.59 14.54
CA PHE A 26 0.10 9.19 13.24
C PHE A 26 -0.71 10.46 12.92
N ASP A 27 -1.53 10.96 13.84
CA ASP A 27 -2.39 12.13 13.61
C ASP A 27 -3.26 12.01 12.34
N TYR A 28 -3.65 10.79 11.97
CA TYR A 28 -4.44 10.56 10.78
C TYR A 28 -5.86 11.13 10.92
N GLU A 29 -6.37 11.71 9.84
CA GLU A 29 -7.76 12.15 9.71
C GLU A 29 -8.56 11.18 8.82
N GLU A 30 -9.87 11.08 9.07
CA GLU A 30 -10.79 10.35 8.21
C GLU A 30 -11.13 11.17 6.95
N TYR A 31 -10.67 10.68 5.80
CA TYR A 31 -10.95 11.26 4.48
C TYR A 31 -12.28 10.78 3.89
N GLY A 32 -12.72 9.58 4.29
CA GLY A 32 -13.95 9.01 3.79
C GLY A 32 -14.32 7.74 4.53
N ARG A 33 -15.62 7.44 4.54
CA ARG A 33 -16.17 6.23 5.14
C ARG A 33 -17.30 5.70 4.29
N TRP A 34 -17.31 4.38 4.12
CA TRP A 34 -18.38 3.66 3.48
C TRP A 34 -18.89 2.56 4.40
N GLU A 35 -20.15 2.68 4.81
CA GLU A 35 -20.82 1.69 5.66
C GLU A 35 -21.75 0.83 4.81
N ALA A 36 -21.41 -0.46 4.68
CA ALA A 36 -22.28 -1.48 4.10
C ALA A 36 -22.89 -2.34 5.22
N ASP A 37 -23.86 -3.20 4.86
CA ASP A 37 -24.49 -4.09 5.82
C ASP A 37 -23.48 -5.08 6.45
N THR A 38 -22.47 -5.51 5.69
CA THR A 38 -21.54 -6.59 6.07
C THR A 38 -20.12 -6.12 6.34
N PHE A 39 -19.76 -4.89 6.00
CA PHE A 39 -18.43 -4.35 6.20
C PHE A 39 -18.45 -2.82 6.28
N THR A 40 -17.39 -2.24 6.84
CA THR A 40 -17.12 -0.80 6.85
C THR A 40 -15.73 -0.54 6.29
N ASN A 41 -15.63 0.42 5.37
CA ASN A 41 -14.34 0.93 4.89
C ASN A 41 -14.10 2.34 5.42
N VAL A 42 -12.87 2.63 5.84
CA VAL A 42 -12.45 3.97 6.29
C VAL A 42 -11.13 4.32 5.62
N PHE A 43 -11.05 5.51 5.03
CA PHE A 43 -9.85 6.03 4.39
C PHE A 43 -9.17 7.05 5.30
N LEU A 44 -7.88 6.85 5.55
CA LEU A 44 -7.09 7.60 6.52
C LEU A 44 -5.79 8.15 5.92
N GLY A 45 -5.35 9.30 6.43
CA GLY A 45 -4.05 9.89 6.11
C GLY A 45 -3.82 11.18 6.89
N PRO A 46 -2.63 11.81 6.79
CA PRO A 46 -2.39 13.08 7.47
C PRO A 46 -3.21 14.21 6.85
N ALA A 47 -3.64 15.19 7.65
CA ALA A 47 -4.49 16.30 7.23
C ALA A 47 -3.90 17.15 6.08
N ASP A 48 -2.57 17.24 6.02
CA ASP A 48 -1.80 18.04 5.08
C ASP A 48 -1.14 17.18 3.98
N LYS A 49 -1.67 15.97 3.71
CA LYS A 49 -1.20 15.14 2.59
C LYS A 49 -1.23 15.90 1.26
N HIS A 50 -0.32 15.55 0.36
CA HIS A 50 -0.33 16.04 -1.02
C HIS A 50 -1.62 15.63 -1.75
N GLU A 51 -2.03 16.41 -2.77
CA GLU A 51 -3.26 16.12 -3.53
C GLU A 51 -3.21 14.72 -4.18
N ASP A 52 -2.06 14.37 -4.76
CA ASP A 52 -1.77 13.04 -5.32
C ASP A 52 -1.25 12.01 -4.29
N GLY A 53 -1.25 12.35 -3.00
CA GLY A 53 -0.82 11.44 -1.93
C GLY A 53 -1.87 10.35 -1.66
N ALA A 54 -1.44 9.09 -1.61
CA ALA A 54 -2.30 7.95 -1.34
C ALA A 54 -2.84 7.92 0.10
N LEU A 55 -3.93 7.18 0.29
CA LEU A 55 -4.58 6.95 1.59
C LEU A 55 -4.41 5.50 2.06
N LEU A 56 -4.52 5.30 3.37
CA LEU A 56 -4.68 3.98 3.96
C LEU A 56 -6.17 3.64 3.99
N GLU A 57 -6.59 2.53 3.38
CA GLU A 57 -7.95 2.02 3.52
C GLU A 57 -7.98 0.90 4.55
N LEU A 58 -8.78 1.07 5.61
CA LEU A 58 -9.11 0.01 6.55
C LEU A 58 -10.45 -0.61 6.17
N THR A 59 -10.50 -1.94 6.06
CA THR A 59 -11.75 -2.69 5.91
C THR A 59 -12.03 -3.54 7.15
N TYR A 60 -13.12 -3.24 7.83
CA TYR A 60 -13.64 -4.06 8.94
C TYR A 60 -14.85 -4.87 8.48
N ASN A 61 -14.78 -6.21 8.59
CA ASN A 61 -15.92 -7.08 8.30
C ASN A 61 -16.75 -7.31 9.57
N HIS A 62 -18.09 -7.20 9.47
CA HIS A 62 -19.02 -7.26 10.61
C HIS A 62 -19.31 -8.70 11.07
N ASP A 63 -18.29 -9.56 11.12
CA ASP A 63 -18.43 -10.98 11.45
C ASP A 63 -17.31 -11.56 12.32
N ASP A 64 -16.56 -10.71 13.02
CA ASP A 64 -15.56 -11.07 14.03
C ASP A 64 -14.53 -12.11 13.52
N ARG A 65 -14.22 -12.06 12.21
CA ARG A 65 -13.23 -12.93 11.60
C ARG A 65 -11.82 -12.44 11.91
N THR A 66 -10.89 -13.39 11.88
CA THR A 66 -9.45 -13.14 11.97
C THR A 66 -8.79 -13.37 10.61
N TYR A 67 -7.66 -12.74 10.35
CA TYR A 67 -7.02 -12.79 9.03
C TYR A 67 -5.72 -13.60 9.01
N ASP A 68 -5.46 -14.24 7.88
CA ASP A 68 -4.16 -14.79 7.53
C ASP A 68 -3.35 -13.72 6.82
N PHE A 69 -2.18 -13.38 7.35
CA PHE A 69 -1.31 -12.38 6.72
C PHE A 69 -0.63 -12.89 5.45
N GLY A 70 -0.51 -14.22 5.31
CA GLY A 70 0.34 -14.79 4.29
C GLY A 70 1.79 -14.29 4.43
N ASP A 71 2.50 -14.25 3.31
CA ASP A 71 3.85 -13.67 3.22
C ASP A 71 4.11 -12.91 1.90
N ALA A 72 3.09 -12.63 1.09
CA ALA A 72 3.23 -11.87 -0.15
C ALA A 72 3.28 -10.36 0.06
N TRP A 73 2.40 -9.81 0.90
CA TRP A 73 2.48 -8.41 1.29
C TRP A 73 3.53 -8.22 2.40
N GLY A 74 4.35 -7.19 2.27
CA GLY A 74 5.40 -6.87 3.23
C GLY A 74 4.90 -5.90 4.29
N HIS A 75 4.68 -4.67 3.86
CA HIS A 75 4.41 -3.53 4.72
C HIS A 75 3.86 -2.34 3.91
N VAL A 76 3.36 -1.34 4.64
CA VAL A 76 3.16 0.02 4.13
C VAL A 76 4.18 0.93 4.82
N ALA A 77 4.76 1.86 4.08
CA ALA A 77 5.72 2.81 4.62
C ALA A 77 5.13 4.20 4.78
N VAL A 78 5.51 4.88 5.85
CA VAL A 78 5.14 6.27 6.17
C VAL A 78 6.37 7.16 6.26
N ARG A 79 6.23 8.41 5.83
CA ARG A 79 7.32 9.38 5.81
C ARG A 79 7.57 10.01 7.18
N CYS A 80 8.82 10.34 7.48
CA CYS A 80 9.20 11.21 8.60
C CYS A 80 10.39 12.08 8.21
N ASP A 81 10.67 13.11 9.02
CA ASP A 81 11.83 13.99 8.81
C ASP A 81 13.12 13.39 9.40
N ASP A 82 13.01 12.70 10.53
CA ASP A 82 14.10 12.03 11.26
C ASP A 82 13.56 10.73 11.87
N VAL A 83 14.14 9.58 11.50
CA VAL A 83 13.61 8.27 11.90
C VAL A 83 13.82 7.98 13.37
N TYR A 84 14.89 8.50 13.98
CA TYR A 84 15.15 8.28 15.41
C TYR A 84 14.16 9.09 16.25
N GLU A 85 13.95 10.36 15.92
CA GLU A 85 12.96 11.20 16.60
C GLU A 85 11.55 10.64 16.43
N ALA A 86 11.20 10.23 15.21
CA ALA A 86 9.91 9.62 14.90
C ALA A 86 9.68 8.30 15.68
N TYR A 87 10.70 7.44 15.79
CA TYR A 87 10.60 6.19 16.52
C TYR A 87 10.47 6.42 18.04
N ASP A 88 11.29 7.31 18.60
CA ASP A 88 11.25 7.66 20.03
C ASP A 88 9.86 8.24 20.41
N GLU A 89 9.27 9.09 19.56
CA GLU A 89 7.93 9.64 19.75
C GLU A 89 6.86 8.54 19.82
N LEU A 90 6.94 7.53 18.93
CA LEU A 90 6.00 6.41 18.94
C LEU A 90 6.13 5.58 20.22
N MET A 91 7.37 5.31 20.67
CA MET A 91 7.62 4.59 21.92
C MET A 91 7.10 5.36 23.14
N ASP A 92 7.35 6.68 23.19
CA ASP A 92 6.85 7.56 24.26
C ASP A 92 5.32 7.65 24.27
N SER A 93 4.68 7.50 23.12
CA SER A 93 3.21 7.45 22.98
C SER A 93 2.59 6.09 23.31
N GLY A 94 3.40 5.03 23.47
CA GLY A 94 2.97 3.71 23.90
C GLY A 94 2.84 2.66 22.79
N VAL A 95 3.33 2.93 21.59
CA VAL A 95 3.47 1.91 20.51
C VAL A 95 4.48 0.84 20.94
N GLU A 96 4.24 -0.42 20.56
CA GLU A 96 5.14 -1.53 20.89
C GLU A 96 6.45 -1.45 20.11
N ASP A 97 7.57 -1.66 20.82
CA ASP A 97 8.91 -1.78 20.24
C ASP A 97 8.98 -3.03 19.33
N TYR A 98 9.57 -2.87 18.13
CA TYR A 98 9.61 -3.92 17.13
C TYR A 98 10.95 -4.00 16.39
N ARG A 99 11.21 -3.09 15.43
CA ARG A 99 12.53 -2.97 14.77
C ARG A 99 12.98 -1.53 14.79
N ASP A 100 13.81 -1.20 15.76
CA ASP A 100 14.38 0.14 15.94
C ASP A 100 15.31 0.56 14.77
N PRO A 101 15.63 1.87 14.65
CA PRO A 101 16.52 2.35 13.60
C PRO A 101 17.91 1.67 13.61
N ASP A 102 18.48 1.40 14.78
CA ASP A 102 19.82 0.79 14.88
C ASP A 102 19.85 -0.63 14.29
N SER A 103 18.78 -1.40 14.48
CA SER A 103 18.57 -2.73 13.89
C SER A 103 18.40 -2.69 12.38
N CYS A 104 18.02 -1.52 11.86
CA CYS A 104 17.77 -1.22 10.45
C CYS A 104 18.88 -0.34 9.83
N GLY A 105 20.08 -0.30 10.45
CA GLY A 105 21.24 0.42 9.92
C GLY A 105 21.12 1.94 9.96
N GLY A 106 20.16 2.48 10.71
CA GLY A 106 19.90 3.90 10.92
C GLY A 106 19.18 4.60 9.77
N GLN A 107 18.54 3.86 8.87
CA GLN A 107 17.90 4.42 7.65
C GLN A 107 16.37 4.39 7.67
N TYR A 108 15.80 3.49 8.44
CA TYR A 108 14.36 3.27 8.58
C TYR A 108 14.11 2.52 9.89
N ALA A 109 12.86 2.38 10.29
CA ALA A 109 12.43 1.56 11.42
C ALA A 109 11.10 0.89 11.12
N PHE A 110 10.65 -0.04 11.97
CA PHE A 110 9.31 -0.59 11.89
C PHE A 110 8.60 -0.59 13.22
N VAL A 111 7.29 -0.35 13.14
CA VAL A 111 6.31 -0.64 14.18
C VAL A 111 5.23 -1.55 13.60
N THR A 112 4.36 -2.07 14.46
CA THR A 112 3.15 -2.78 14.03
C THR A 112 1.91 -2.04 14.51
N ASP A 113 0.85 -2.10 13.72
CA ASP A 113 -0.48 -1.69 14.16
C ASP A 113 -1.11 -2.74 15.11
N PRO A 114 -2.33 -2.51 15.64
CA PRO A 114 -2.96 -3.42 16.60
C PRO A 114 -3.18 -4.85 16.08
N ASP A 115 -3.41 -5.02 14.78
CA ASP A 115 -3.61 -6.32 14.13
C ASP A 115 -2.28 -7.00 13.76
N GLY A 116 -1.17 -6.26 13.77
CA GLY A 116 0.17 -6.77 13.43
C GLY A 116 0.66 -6.41 12.03
N HIS A 117 -0.03 -5.51 11.32
CA HIS A 117 0.46 -4.99 10.03
C HIS A 117 1.78 -4.25 10.23
N GLU A 118 2.80 -4.60 9.46
CA GLU A 118 4.08 -3.91 9.52
C GLU A 118 3.98 -2.52 8.87
N ILE A 119 4.42 -1.50 9.61
CA ILE A 119 4.52 -0.13 9.14
C ILE A 119 6.00 0.28 9.18
N GLU A 120 6.57 0.56 8.01
CA GLU A 120 7.92 1.11 7.90
C GLU A 120 7.91 2.62 8.09
N ILE A 121 8.86 3.14 8.86
CA ILE A 121 9.07 4.57 9.05
C ILE A 121 10.32 4.93 8.27
N VAL A 122 10.20 5.82 7.29
CA VAL A 122 11.30 6.18 6.37
C VAL A 122 11.53 7.68 6.31
N GLU A 123 12.79 8.10 6.32
CA GLU A 123 13.13 9.53 6.19
C GLU A 123 12.90 10.02 4.77
N ARG A 124 12.19 11.14 4.63
CA ARG A 124 12.02 11.86 3.35
C ARG A 124 12.16 13.36 3.59
N ASP A 125 12.69 14.06 2.59
CA ASP A 125 12.81 15.53 2.58
C ASP A 125 11.59 16.22 1.95
N HIS A 126 10.50 15.48 1.74
CA HIS A 126 9.26 15.90 1.07
C HIS A 126 8.08 15.10 1.59
N GLY A 127 6.87 15.60 1.33
CA GLY A 127 5.63 15.04 1.84
C GLY A 127 5.38 15.40 3.31
N ALA A 128 4.11 15.32 3.71
CA ALA A 128 3.73 15.48 5.10
C ALA A 128 4.29 14.32 5.94
N LYS A 129 4.62 14.59 7.21
CA LYS A 129 4.94 13.55 8.19
C LYS A 129 3.76 12.56 8.24
N TRP A 130 4.09 11.29 8.30
CA TRP A 130 3.18 10.15 8.26
C TRP A 130 2.43 9.92 6.94
N SER A 131 2.66 10.71 5.88
CA SER A 131 2.09 10.39 4.57
C SER A 131 2.68 9.09 4.01
N LEU A 132 1.89 8.34 3.23
CA LEU A 132 2.31 7.05 2.68
C LEU A 132 3.42 7.21 1.62
N ASP A 133 4.53 6.50 1.80
CA ASP A 133 5.69 6.51 0.89
C ASP A 133 5.63 5.39 -0.15
N HIS A 134 5.42 4.16 0.30
CA HIS A 134 5.29 3.00 -0.57
C HIS A 134 4.50 1.87 0.08
N THR A 135 3.99 0.96 -0.75
CA THR A 135 3.45 -0.33 -0.33
C THR A 135 4.33 -1.43 -0.93
N MET A 136 4.72 -2.42 -0.12
CA MET A 136 5.69 -3.44 -0.50
C MET A 136 5.04 -4.78 -0.82
N LEU A 137 5.33 -5.30 -2.02
CA LEU A 137 4.90 -6.60 -2.50
C LEU A 137 6.11 -7.49 -2.75
N ARG A 138 6.10 -8.70 -2.19
CA ARG A 138 7.06 -9.74 -2.55
C ARG A 138 6.61 -10.43 -3.84
N VAL A 139 7.56 -10.64 -4.74
CA VAL A 139 7.27 -11.18 -6.09
C VAL A 139 8.13 -12.40 -6.38
N ALA A 140 7.56 -13.37 -7.09
CA ALA A 140 8.28 -14.60 -7.44
C ALA A 140 9.24 -14.40 -8.63
N ASP A 141 8.99 -13.40 -9.48
CA ASP A 141 9.83 -13.02 -10.62
C ASP A 141 9.84 -11.50 -10.80
N ALA A 142 11.00 -10.88 -10.58
CA ALA A 142 11.14 -9.43 -10.67
C ALA A 142 10.90 -8.88 -12.09
N ASP A 143 11.34 -9.59 -13.14
CA ASP A 143 11.23 -9.12 -14.53
C ASP A 143 9.77 -9.15 -14.99
N GLU A 144 9.03 -10.20 -14.61
CA GLU A 144 7.59 -10.27 -14.86
C GLU A 144 6.84 -9.17 -14.11
N ALA A 145 7.13 -8.99 -12.82
CA ALA A 145 6.51 -8.00 -11.95
C ALA A 145 6.72 -6.56 -12.45
N ILE A 146 7.97 -6.14 -12.64
CA ILE A 146 8.33 -4.84 -13.23
C ILE A 146 7.64 -4.66 -14.58
N GLY A 147 7.65 -5.71 -15.40
CA GLY A 147 7.03 -5.71 -16.71
C GLY A 147 5.51 -5.50 -16.66
N TRP A 148 4.82 -5.98 -15.63
CA TRP A 148 3.39 -5.75 -15.47
C TRP A 148 3.10 -4.30 -15.12
N PHE A 149 3.73 -3.74 -14.09
CA PHE A 149 3.54 -2.33 -13.72
C PHE A 149 3.89 -1.39 -14.88
N THR A 150 5.00 -1.67 -15.58
CA THR A 150 5.41 -0.87 -16.75
C THR A 150 4.40 -0.98 -17.90
N ARG A 151 4.01 -2.19 -18.30
CA ARG A 151 3.18 -2.38 -19.51
C ARG A 151 1.70 -2.11 -19.28
N LYS A 152 1.18 -2.36 -18.08
CA LYS A 152 -0.24 -2.20 -17.76
C LYS A 152 -0.55 -0.78 -17.31
N LEU A 153 0.29 -0.22 -16.43
CA LEU A 153 0.06 1.06 -15.75
C LEU A 153 0.99 2.19 -16.21
N GLU A 154 1.94 1.93 -17.11
CA GLU A 154 2.94 2.92 -17.59
C GLU A 154 3.89 3.41 -16.47
N TYR A 155 4.09 2.60 -15.43
CA TYR A 155 5.02 2.94 -14.36
C TYR A 155 6.48 2.85 -14.83
N GLN A 156 7.34 3.63 -14.19
CA GLN A 156 8.78 3.58 -14.39
C GLN A 156 9.48 3.07 -13.13
N LEU A 157 10.47 2.20 -13.33
CA LEU A 157 11.43 1.85 -12.29
C LEU A 157 12.36 3.04 -12.06
N PHE A 158 12.18 3.73 -10.94
CA PHE A 158 12.96 4.93 -10.61
C PHE A 158 14.05 4.69 -9.58
N ARG A 159 13.92 3.64 -8.75
CA ARG A 159 14.93 3.24 -7.77
C ARG A 159 15.07 1.72 -7.73
N ARG A 160 16.30 1.25 -7.61
CA ARG A 160 16.66 -0.15 -7.36
C ARG A 160 17.71 -0.19 -6.28
N GLU A 161 17.55 -1.10 -5.34
CA GLU A 161 18.52 -1.40 -4.30
C GLU A 161 18.87 -2.89 -4.35
N GLU A 162 20.15 -3.20 -4.19
CA GLU A 162 20.70 -4.54 -4.40
C GLU A 162 21.38 -5.01 -3.11
N PHE A 163 20.97 -6.17 -2.62
CA PHE A 163 21.54 -6.84 -1.46
C PHE A 163 22.06 -8.23 -1.83
N ASP A 164 22.70 -8.92 -0.89
CA ASP A 164 23.34 -10.22 -1.17
C ASP A 164 22.32 -11.32 -1.55
N ASP A 165 21.14 -11.32 -0.91
CA ASP A 165 20.13 -12.38 -1.04
C ASP A 165 18.79 -11.90 -1.63
N PHE A 166 18.64 -10.60 -1.90
CA PHE A 166 17.42 -10.02 -2.47
C PHE A 166 17.69 -8.66 -3.16
N ALA A 167 16.71 -8.17 -3.92
CA ALA A 167 16.69 -6.82 -4.44
C ALA A 167 15.32 -6.16 -4.30
N LEU A 168 15.35 -4.83 -4.23
CA LEU A 168 14.19 -3.96 -4.13
C LEU A 168 14.04 -3.15 -5.41
N TYR A 169 12.82 -3.01 -5.91
CA TYR A 169 12.48 -2.27 -7.12
C TYR A 169 11.32 -1.33 -6.85
N PHE A 170 11.51 -0.03 -7.02
CA PHE A 170 10.49 0.97 -6.74
C PHE A 170 9.94 1.55 -8.04
N LEU A 171 8.62 1.50 -8.19
CA LEU A 171 7.91 1.93 -9.38
C LEU A 171 6.80 2.92 -9.05
N LYS A 172 6.66 3.94 -9.89
CA LYS A 172 5.56 4.91 -9.88
C LYS A 172 5.36 5.51 -11.28
N PRO A 173 4.30 6.29 -11.55
CA PRO A 173 4.14 6.99 -12.83
C PRO A 173 5.37 7.85 -13.19
N GLU A 174 5.67 8.02 -14.49
CA GLU A 174 6.84 8.79 -14.97
C GLU A 174 6.85 10.24 -14.47
N ASP A 175 5.69 10.89 -14.51
CA ASP A 175 5.52 12.30 -14.14
C ASP A 175 5.04 12.48 -12.68
N ALA A 176 5.17 11.42 -11.87
CA ALA A 176 4.64 11.40 -10.51
C ALA A 176 5.31 12.45 -9.60
N ALA A 177 4.51 13.14 -8.78
CA ALA A 177 5.03 14.02 -7.74
C ALA A 177 5.96 13.23 -6.78
N PRO A 178 6.91 13.88 -6.10
CA PRO A 178 7.71 13.25 -5.06
C PRO A 178 6.85 12.53 -4.00
N GLU A 179 5.73 13.14 -3.63
CA GLU A 179 4.79 12.69 -2.59
C GLU A 179 3.87 11.55 -3.02
N GLU A 180 3.77 11.24 -4.31
CA GLU A 180 3.00 10.07 -4.77
C GLU A 180 3.59 8.79 -4.21
N MET A 181 2.70 7.94 -3.66
CA MET A 181 3.09 6.62 -3.15
C MET A 181 3.65 5.79 -4.30
N SER A 182 4.68 4.99 -4.01
CA SER A 182 5.25 4.04 -4.96
C SER A 182 4.91 2.59 -4.60
N VAL A 183 5.03 1.69 -5.57
CA VAL A 183 5.06 0.25 -5.27
C VAL A 183 6.52 -0.17 -5.12
N GLU A 184 6.84 -0.80 -4.01
CA GLU A 184 8.09 -1.53 -3.82
C GLU A 184 7.87 -3.00 -4.15
N LEU A 185 8.73 -3.56 -5.00
CA LEU A 185 8.80 -4.99 -5.26
C LEU A 185 10.04 -5.56 -4.59
N THR A 186 9.85 -6.54 -3.70
CA THR A 186 10.93 -7.32 -3.10
C THR A 186 11.05 -8.66 -3.80
N TYR A 187 12.21 -8.93 -4.39
CA TYR A 187 12.52 -10.22 -5.01
C TYR A 187 13.65 -10.94 -4.25
N ASN A 188 13.35 -12.10 -3.69
CA ASN A 188 14.33 -12.93 -2.98
C ASN A 188 15.00 -13.93 -3.95
N TYR A 189 16.33 -14.09 -3.87
CA TYR A 189 17.14 -14.87 -4.81
C TYR A 189 17.09 -16.39 -4.59
N ASP A 190 16.00 -16.90 -4.05
CA ASP A 190 15.82 -18.31 -3.75
C ASP A 190 14.64 -18.95 -4.49
N GLY A 191 13.96 -18.19 -5.36
CA GLY A 191 12.89 -18.69 -6.22
C GLY A 191 11.66 -19.16 -5.45
N ARG A 192 11.44 -18.62 -4.24
CA ARG A 192 10.23 -18.89 -3.47
C ARG A 192 9.02 -18.21 -4.11
N THR A 193 7.85 -18.74 -3.78
CA THR A 193 6.54 -18.15 -4.08
C THR A 193 5.90 -17.77 -2.76
N TYR A 194 4.95 -16.84 -2.79
CA TYR A 194 4.34 -16.27 -1.61
C TYR A 194 2.86 -16.62 -1.51
N ASP A 195 2.36 -16.74 -0.28
CA ASP A 195 0.94 -16.82 0.03
C ASP A 195 0.41 -15.40 0.25
N ILE A 196 -0.69 -15.04 -0.42
CA ILE A 196 -1.25 -13.68 -0.32
C ILE A 196 -1.92 -13.45 1.04
N GLY A 197 -2.39 -14.51 1.70
CA GLY A 197 -3.28 -14.39 2.83
C GLY A 197 -4.61 -13.71 2.47
N ASP A 198 -5.29 -13.22 3.50
CA ASP A 198 -6.49 -12.40 3.40
C ASP A 198 -6.49 -11.17 4.34
N ALA A 199 -5.37 -10.83 4.99
CA ALA A 199 -5.23 -9.58 5.74
C ALA A 199 -5.10 -8.37 4.80
N TRP A 200 -4.15 -8.40 3.86
CA TRP A 200 -4.04 -7.38 2.82
C TRP A 200 -5.09 -7.59 1.72
N GLY A 201 -5.70 -6.50 1.26
CA GLY A 201 -6.75 -6.54 0.25
C GLY A 201 -6.21 -6.33 -1.15
N HIS A 202 -5.76 -5.10 -1.41
CA HIS A 202 -5.38 -4.62 -2.73
C HIS A 202 -4.57 -3.32 -2.65
N VAL A 203 -4.00 -2.95 -3.79
CA VAL A 203 -3.55 -1.58 -4.06
C VAL A 203 -4.46 -0.98 -5.14
N ALA A 204 -4.87 0.26 -4.98
CA ALA A 204 -5.75 0.94 -5.93
C ALA A 204 -5.01 1.98 -6.76
N VAL A 205 -5.41 2.10 -8.03
CA VAL A 205 -5.01 3.17 -8.93
C VAL A 205 -6.20 4.03 -9.31
N GLN A 206 -5.95 5.32 -9.42
CA GLN A 206 -6.94 6.28 -9.86
C GLN A 206 -6.99 6.35 -11.39
N ALA A 207 -8.20 6.46 -11.93
CA ALA A 207 -8.49 6.65 -13.35
C ALA A 207 -9.38 7.88 -13.58
N ASP A 208 -9.12 8.61 -14.67
CA ASP A 208 -10.00 9.70 -15.10
C ASP A 208 -11.36 9.19 -15.64
N ASP A 209 -11.33 8.05 -16.32
CA ASP A 209 -12.50 7.35 -16.84
C ASP A 209 -12.32 5.84 -16.65
N LEU A 210 -13.19 5.24 -15.84
CA LEU A 210 -13.12 3.83 -15.47
C LEU A 210 -13.16 2.89 -16.68
N HIS A 211 -14.05 3.15 -17.64
CA HIS A 211 -14.27 2.23 -18.76
C HIS A 211 -13.16 2.35 -19.82
N GLU A 212 -12.66 3.55 -20.08
CA GLU A 212 -11.51 3.77 -20.95
C GLU A 212 -10.24 3.17 -20.36
N PHE A 213 -10.00 3.37 -19.06
CA PHE A 213 -8.87 2.79 -18.34
C PHE A 213 -8.93 1.27 -18.39
N TRP A 214 -10.10 0.68 -18.06
CA TRP A 214 -10.31 -0.76 -18.12
C TRP A 214 -10.10 -1.33 -19.54
N GLY A 215 -10.66 -0.67 -20.56
CA GLY A 215 -10.44 -1.06 -21.95
C GLY A 215 -8.96 -1.04 -22.36
N THR A 216 -8.19 -0.10 -21.81
CA THR A 216 -6.74 -0.02 -22.01
C THR A 216 -6.02 -1.18 -21.31
N LEU A 217 -6.39 -1.52 -20.07
CA LEU A 217 -5.87 -2.69 -19.35
C LEU A 217 -6.11 -4.00 -20.14
N LEU A 218 -7.33 -4.20 -20.64
CA LEU A 218 -7.67 -5.39 -21.44
C LEU A 218 -6.91 -5.44 -22.77
N THR A 219 -6.77 -4.30 -23.45
CA THR A 219 -5.94 -4.19 -24.66
C THR A 219 -4.49 -4.55 -24.37
N ARG A 220 -4.01 -4.22 -23.17
CA ARG A 220 -2.68 -4.57 -22.68
C ARG A 220 -2.61 -6.00 -22.15
N HIS A 221 -3.68 -6.79 -22.18
CA HIS A 221 -3.75 -8.15 -21.64
C HIS A 221 -3.56 -8.22 -20.10
N ALA A 222 -4.12 -7.27 -19.37
CA ALA A 222 -4.36 -7.48 -17.93
C ALA A 222 -5.42 -8.57 -17.73
N GLU A 223 -5.46 -9.17 -16.54
CA GLU A 223 -6.47 -10.18 -16.21
C GLU A 223 -7.85 -9.55 -16.12
N ASP A 224 -8.83 -10.16 -16.80
CA ASP A 224 -10.25 -9.80 -16.70
C ASP A 224 -10.87 -10.51 -15.50
N TYR A 225 -10.88 -9.84 -14.34
CA TYR A 225 -11.27 -10.43 -13.07
C TYR A 225 -12.63 -9.92 -12.56
N ARG A 226 -12.73 -8.65 -12.16
CA ARG A 226 -14.00 -7.99 -11.81
C ARG A 226 -14.12 -6.71 -12.61
N ASP A 227 -14.74 -6.82 -13.78
CA ASP A 227 -14.93 -5.69 -14.68
C ASP A 227 -15.83 -4.58 -14.09
N PRO A 228 -15.84 -3.36 -14.67
CA PRO A 228 -16.69 -2.27 -14.20
C PRO A 228 -18.17 -2.63 -14.08
N GLU A 229 -18.75 -3.34 -15.05
CA GLU A 229 -20.19 -3.66 -15.04
C GLU A 229 -20.55 -4.58 -13.87
N SER A 230 -19.71 -5.59 -13.60
CA SER A 230 -19.83 -6.51 -12.47
C SER A 230 -19.73 -5.80 -11.11
N CYS A 231 -19.01 -4.68 -11.08
CA CYS A 231 -18.79 -3.84 -9.91
C CYS A 231 -19.79 -2.65 -9.81
N GLY A 232 -20.83 -2.64 -10.65
CA GLY A 232 -21.83 -1.57 -10.66
C GLY A 232 -21.32 -0.23 -11.20
N ASN A 233 -20.28 -0.26 -12.03
CA ASN A 233 -19.62 0.87 -12.68
C ASN A 233 -19.04 1.91 -11.70
N ARG A 234 -18.57 1.45 -10.54
CA ARG A 234 -17.93 2.31 -9.52
C ARG A 234 -16.42 2.10 -9.40
N TYR A 235 -15.98 0.87 -9.65
CA TYR A 235 -14.58 0.45 -9.62
C TYR A 235 -14.42 -0.79 -10.50
N ALA A 236 -13.21 -1.30 -10.65
CA ALA A 236 -12.92 -2.59 -11.26
C ALA A 236 -11.69 -3.22 -10.60
N PHE A 237 -11.51 -4.54 -10.70
CA PHE A 237 -10.31 -5.22 -10.20
C PHE A 237 -9.68 -6.06 -11.31
N THR A 238 -8.35 -5.96 -11.41
CA THR A 238 -7.50 -6.89 -12.14
C THR A 238 -6.51 -7.54 -11.17
N LYS A 239 -5.64 -8.43 -11.68
CA LYS A 239 -4.59 -9.06 -10.88
C LYS A 239 -3.23 -8.96 -11.55
N THR A 240 -2.20 -8.91 -10.72
CA THR A 240 -0.81 -9.14 -11.13
C THR A 240 -0.56 -10.62 -11.43
N MET A 241 0.61 -10.97 -11.98
CA MET A 241 0.98 -12.37 -12.23
C MET A 241 1.04 -13.21 -10.95
N ASP A 242 1.41 -12.60 -9.83
CA ASP A 242 1.50 -13.24 -8.52
C ASP A 242 0.13 -13.27 -7.80
N GLY A 243 -0.93 -12.74 -8.41
CA GLY A 243 -2.29 -12.78 -7.89
C GLY A 243 -2.69 -11.59 -7.02
N HIS A 244 -1.77 -10.66 -6.74
CA HIS A 244 -2.08 -9.42 -6.03
C HIS A 244 -3.17 -8.65 -6.78
N GLU A 245 -4.20 -8.22 -6.05
CA GLU A 245 -5.31 -7.48 -6.63
C GLU A 245 -4.95 -6.00 -6.82
N VAL A 246 -5.34 -5.47 -7.98
CA VAL A 246 -5.21 -4.05 -8.30
C VAL A 246 -6.59 -3.51 -8.61
N GLU A 247 -7.06 -2.60 -7.75
CA GLU A 247 -8.32 -1.89 -7.95
C GLU A 247 -8.12 -0.69 -8.87
N VAL A 248 -9.10 -0.41 -9.72
CA VAL A 248 -9.20 0.80 -10.52
C VAL A 248 -10.40 1.58 -10.00
N VAL A 249 -10.16 2.78 -9.49
CA VAL A 249 -11.19 3.70 -8.98
C VAL A 249 -11.20 4.99 -9.79
N THR A 250 -12.24 5.80 -9.63
CA THR A 250 -12.32 7.16 -10.16
C THR A 250 -12.52 8.14 -9.01
N ASN A 251 -12.03 9.36 -9.16
CA ASN A 251 -12.32 10.47 -8.24
C ASN A 251 -13.82 10.79 -8.11
#